data_AF-A0A529NRN2-F1
#
_entry.id   AF-A0A529NRN2-F1
#
_cell.length_a   1.000
_cell.length_b   1.000
_cell.length_c   1.000
_cell.angle_alpha   90.00
_cell.angle_beta   90.00
_cell.angle_gamma   90.00
#
_symmetry.space_group_name_H-M   'P 1'
#
loop_
_entity.id
_entity.type
_entity.pdbx_description
1 polymer ?
#
loop_
_entity_poly.entity_id
_entity_poly.type
_entity_poly.pdbx_seq_one_letter_code
_entity_poly.pdbx_strand_id
1 'polypeptide(L)'
;RGASHAVPLGEELSDQVRGFARRHRCTTSTILLASFKLLLRMYSGQDDVIVGIPHVVRDKTGTEEIVGFFLNMLPIRTTIDVNKSFVAHVTHVQALVSDAIANSAYPFSWMVRDARLYREAGRSPIFQVMFNMYSEPQEPTAERDLDLTFREYDTGYVKFDLTLYAQDQGDEIALQLAYAEDIFS
;
A
#
# COMPACT_ATOMS: atom_id res chain seq x y z
N ARG A 1 -20.09 -0.49 -5.53
CA ARG A 1 -19.72 0.94 -5.72
C ARG A 1 -18.65 1.31 -4.70
N GLY A 2 -17.93 2.41 -4.87
CA GLY A 2 -16.87 2.80 -3.95
C GLY A 2 -16.98 4.25 -3.49
N ALA A 3 -16.57 4.50 -2.25
CA ALA A 3 -16.39 5.82 -1.69
C ALA A 3 -14.98 5.93 -1.09
N SER A 4 -14.55 7.15 -0.78
CA SER A 4 -13.26 7.38 -0.13
C SER A 4 -13.34 8.42 0.97
N HIS A 5 -12.47 8.31 1.97
CA HIS A 5 -12.37 9.21 3.10
C HIS A 5 -10.91 9.60 3.36
N ALA A 6 -10.64 10.90 3.38
CA ALA A 6 -9.32 11.45 3.67
C ALA A 6 -9.08 11.49 5.18
N VAL A 7 -7.91 11.02 5.62
CA VAL A 7 -7.48 10.98 7.01
C VAL A 7 -6.06 11.55 7.09
N PRO A 8 -5.90 12.88 7.10
CA PRO A 8 -4.58 13.48 7.22
C PRO A 8 -3.98 13.15 8.59
N LEU A 9 -2.69 12.80 8.63
CA LEU A 9 -1.98 12.60 9.90
C LEU A 9 -1.66 13.93 10.59
N GLY A 10 -1.61 15.04 9.84
CA GLY A 10 -1.08 16.32 10.28
C GLY A 10 0.45 16.31 10.37
N GLU A 11 1.04 17.51 10.43
CA GLU A 11 2.49 17.73 10.40
C GLU A 11 3.21 17.02 11.57
N GLU A 12 2.74 17.22 12.80
CA GLU A 12 3.42 16.70 14.00
C GLU A 12 3.54 15.17 13.99
N LEU A 13 2.45 14.46 13.68
CA LEU A 13 2.47 13.00 13.64
C LEU A 13 3.28 12.49 12.45
N SER A 14 3.24 13.20 11.32
CA SER A 14 4.05 12.87 10.14
C SER A 14 5.54 12.92 10.48
N ASP A 15 5.98 13.96 11.20
CA ASP A 15 7.35 14.08 11.67
C ASP A 15 7.76 13.03 12.69
N GLN A 16 6.84 12.66 13.59
CA GLN A 16 7.06 11.54 14.50
C GLN A 16 7.24 10.22 13.74
N VAL A 17 6.43 9.95 12.72
CA VAL A 17 6.56 8.76 11.86
C VAL A 17 7.89 8.77 11.11
N ARG A 18 8.26 9.88 10.47
CA ARG A 18 9.56 10.02 9.78
C ARG A 18 10.73 9.88 10.77
N GLY A 19 10.59 10.43 11.97
CA GLY A 19 11.57 10.31 13.05
C GLY A 19 11.75 8.87 13.54
N PHE A 20 10.64 8.15 13.70
CA PHE A 20 10.66 6.72 14.04
C PHE A 20 11.34 5.90 12.94
N ALA A 21 11.01 6.17 11.67
CA ALA A 21 11.63 5.54 10.50
C ALA A 21 13.15 5.66 10.53
N ARG A 22 13.66 6.88 10.70
CA ARG A 22 15.10 7.17 10.82
C ARG A 22 15.72 6.44 12.01
N ARG A 23 15.09 6.50 13.18
CA ARG A 23 15.63 5.92 14.43
C ARG A 23 15.75 4.39 14.35
N HIS A 24 14.78 3.73 13.74
CA HIS A 24 14.70 2.26 13.67
C HIS A 24 15.17 1.68 12.33
N ARG A 25 15.75 2.51 11.44
CA ARG A 25 16.24 2.12 10.11
C ARG A 25 15.16 1.39 9.30
N CYS A 26 13.95 1.91 9.35
CA CYS A 26 12.82 1.45 8.55
C CYS A 26 12.27 2.55 7.66
N THR A 27 11.34 2.21 6.77
CA THR A 27 10.70 3.19 5.89
C THR A 27 9.36 3.66 6.46
N THR A 28 8.96 4.89 6.13
CA THR A 28 7.61 5.41 6.41
C THR A 28 6.53 4.46 5.90
N SER A 29 6.68 3.94 4.68
CA SER A 29 5.79 2.95 4.08
C SER A 29 5.64 1.70 4.93
N THR A 30 6.74 1.14 5.43
CA THR A 30 6.72 -0.03 6.32
C THR A 30 5.97 0.25 7.62
N ILE A 31 6.18 1.43 8.23
CA ILE A 31 5.50 1.79 9.49
C ILE A 31 3.99 1.88 9.25
N LEU A 32 3.57 2.57 8.19
CA LEU A 32 2.14 2.72 7.85
C LEU A 32 1.50 1.38 7.53
N LEU A 33 2.17 0.51 6.75
CA LEU A 33 1.70 -0.84 6.48
C LEU A 33 1.59 -1.69 7.76
N ALA A 34 2.58 -1.61 8.65
CA ALA A 34 2.57 -2.33 9.92
C ALA A 34 1.42 -1.86 10.84
N SER A 35 1.20 -0.54 10.94
CA SER A 35 0.08 0.06 11.66
C SER A 35 -1.26 -0.35 11.06
N PHE A 36 -1.38 -0.35 9.73
CA PHE A 36 -2.60 -0.76 9.05
C PHE A 36 -2.92 -2.25 9.28
N LYS A 37 -1.91 -3.12 9.27
CA LYS A 37 -2.06 -4.54 9.64
C LYS A 37 -2.56 -4.72 11.07
N LEU A 38 -2.08 -3.92 12.02
CA LEU A 38 -2.61 -3.92 13.40
C LEU A 38 -4.05 -3.44 13.46
N LEU A 39 -4.40 -2.40 12.68
CA LEU A 39 -5.79 -1.94 12.57
C LEU A 39 -6.70 -3.06 12.07
N LEU A 40 -6.34 -3.71 10.96
CA LEU A 40 -7.10 -4.83 10.40
C LEU A 40 -7.28 -5.97 11.41
N ARG A 41 -6.23 -6.30 12.16
CA ARG A 41 -6.32 -7.27 13.27
C ARG A 41 -7.34 -6.82 14.32
N MET A 42 -7.29 -5.57 14.76
CA MET A 42 -8.21 -5.05 15.79
C MET A 42 -9.67 -5.16 15.35
N TYR A 43 -9.97 -4.89 14.08
CA TYR A 43 -11.32 -4.97 13.54
C TYR A 43 -11.78 -6.39 13.18
N SER A 44 -10.87 -7.24 12.70
CA SER A 44 -11.20 -8.61 12.27
C SER A 44 -11.10 -9.65 13.38
N GLY A 45 -10.35 -9.37 14.44
CA GLY A 45 -9.96 -10.36 15.46
C GLY A 45 -8.97 -11.42 14.96
N GLN A 46 -8.45 -11.29 13.73
CA GLN A 46 -7.54 -12.26 13.12
C GLN A 46 -6.08 -11.89 13.37
N ASP A 47 -5.30 -12.87 13.85
CA ASP A 47 -3.86 -12.72 14.01
C ASP A 47 -3.08 -12.95 12.72
N ASP A 48 -3.68 -13.49 11.66
CA ASP A 48 -3.03 -13.74 10.37
C ASP A 48 -3.70 -12.93 9.28
N VAL A 49 -3.00 -11.91 8.77
CA VAL A 49 -3.55 -10.94 7.81
C VAL A 49 -2.71 -10.84 6.55
N ILE A 50 -3.38 -10.82 5.39
CA ILE A 50 -2.75 -10.61 4.08
C ILE A 50 -3.15 -9.23 3.56
N VAL A 51 -2.15 -8.41 3.26
CA VAL A 51 -2.35 -7.10 2.61
C VAL A 51 -1.55 -7.10 1.33
N GLY A 52 -2.20 -6.77 0.21
CA GLY A 52 -1.51 -6.60 -1.06
C GLY A 52 -0.83 -5.25 -1.14
N ILE A 53 0.39 -5.22 -1.66
CA ILE A 53 1.08 -3.97 -2.02
C ILE A 53 1.40 -3.99 -3.52
N PRO A 54 1.16 -2.90 -4.26
CA PRO A 54 1.64 -2.77 -5.63
C PRO A 54 3.15 -2.53 -5.62
N HIS A 55 3.86 -3.14 -6.58
CA HIS A 55 5.28 -2.94 -6.79
C HIS A 55 5.59 -2.84 -8.28
N VAL A 56 6.34 -1.81 -8.66
CA VAL A 56 6.78 -1.61 -10.04
C VAL A 56 8.04 -2.45 -10.28
N VAL A 57 7.96 -3.41 -11.20
CA VAL A 57 9.09 -4.26 -11.60
C VAL A 57 9.77 -3.64 -12.81
N ARG A 58 10.77 -2.78 -12.56
CA ARG A 58 11.66 -2.16 -13.56
C ARG A 58 13.12 -2.50 -13.27
N ASP A 59 13.42 -3.78 -13.14
CA ASP A 59 14.72 -4.32 -12.73
C ASP A 59 15.75 -4.40 -13.87
N LYS A 60 15.34 -4.17 -15.13
CA LYS A 60 16.22 -4.19 -16.29
C LYS A 60 16.54 -2.79 -16.79
N THR A 61 17.84 -2.51 -16.93
CA THR A 61 18.36 -1.30 -17.57
C THR A 61 17.69 -1.08 -18.93
N GLY A 62 17.16 0.11 -19.17
CA GLY A 62 16.44 0.47 -20.40
C GLY A 62 14.92 0.25 -20.38
N THR A 63 14.34 -0.27 -19.28
CA THR A 63 12.88 -0.39 -19.13
C THR A 63 12.20 0.85 -18.56
N GLU A 64 12.97 1.83 -18.08
CA GLU A 64 12.48 3.06 -17.47
C GLU A 64 11.68 3.94 -18.45
N GLU A 65 12.06 3.93 -19.72
CA GLU A 65 11.44 4.73 -20.79
C GLU A 65 10.34 3.98 -21.54
N ILE A 66 10.08 2.71 -21.19
CA ILE A 66 9.07 1.90 -21.88
C ILE A 66 7.69 2.20 -21.30
N VAL A 67 6.77 2.64 -22.17
CA VAL A 67 5.35 2.70 -21.86
C VAL A 67 4.78 1.28 -21.83
N GLY A 68 4.41 0.81 -20.65
CA GLY A 68 3.89 -0.55 -20.45
C GLY A 68 3.43 -0.81 -19.02
N PHE A 69 2.73 -1.93 -18.81
CA PHE A 69 2.23 -2.34 -17.49
C PHE A 69 3.29 -3.17 -16.75
N PHE A 70 4.06 -2.50 -15.89
CA PHE A 70 5.14 -3.11 -15.08
C PHE A 70 4.75 -3.34 -13.62
N LEU A 71 3.47 -3.16 -13.28
CA LEU A 71 2.98 -3.31 -11.92
C LEU A 71 2.74 -4.79 -11.60
N ASN A 72 3.36 -5.29 -10.53
CA ASN A 72 3.02 -6.57 -9.93
C ASN A 72 2.39 -6.34 -8.55
N MET A 73 1.48 -7.24 -8.14
CA MET A 73 0.89 -7.20 -6.80
C MET A 73 1.60 -8.20 -5.89
N LEU A 74 2.11 -7.72 -4.76
CA LEU A 74 2.82 -8.53 -3.78
C LEU A 74 1.94 -8.73 -2.54
N PRO A 75 1.42 -9.95 -2.29
CA PRO A 75 0.69 -10.24 -1.06
C PRO A 75 1.67 -10.39 0.11
N ILE A 76 1.52 -9.51 1.11
CA ILE A 76 2.30 -9.57 2.35
C ILE A 76 1.44 -10.24 3.41
N ARG A 77 1.66 -11.53 3.66
CA ARG A 77 1.03 -12.28 4.77
C ARG A 77 1.82 -12.06 6.05
N THR A 78 1.14 -11.75 7.15
CA THR A 78 1.79 -11.48 8.44
C THR A 78 0.99 -12.10 9.57
N THR A 79 1.64 -12.95 10.36
CA THR A 79 1.11 -13.37 11.66
C THR A 79 1.53 -12.36 12.73
N ILE A 80 0.56 -11.71 13.34
CA ILE A 80 0.73 -10.66 14.34
C ILE A 80 0.76 -11.29 15.73
N ASP A 81 1.85 -11.09 16.44
CA ASP A 81 2.02 -11.49 17.83
C ASP A 81 1.88 -10.26 18.74
N VAL A 82 0.78 -10.19 19.50
CA VAL A 82 0.48 -9.08 20.41
C VAL A 82 1.42 -8.97 21.61
N ASN A 83 2.22 -10.00 21.89
CA ASN A 83 3.20 -9.96 22.97
C ASN A 83 4.50 -9.27 22.55
N LYS A 84 4.68 -9.00 21.25
CA LYS A 84 5.86 -8.30 20.73
C LYS A 84 5.66 -6.80 20.74
N SER A 85 6.77 -6.07 20.89
CA SER A 85 6.75 -4.62 20.77
C SER A 85 6.40 -4.17 19.34
N PHE A 86 5.87 -2.96 19.20
CA PHE A 86 5.59 -2.38 17.88
C PHE A 86 6.86 -2.31 17.00
N VAL A 87 8.02 -1.99 17.59
CA VAL A 87 9.30 -1.99 16.87
C VAL A 87 9.63 -3.36 16.28
N ALA A 88 9.40 -4.44 17.04
CA ALA A 88 9.61 -5.80 16.56
C ALA A 88 8.63 -6.16 15.42
N HIS A 89 7.38 -5.72 15.52
CA HIS A 89 6.38 -5.87 14.45
C HIS A 89 6.78 -5.13 13.17
N VAL A 90 7.18 -3.85 13.26
CA VAL A 90 7.66 -3.06 12.11
C VAL A 90 8.87 -3.71 11.46
N THR A 91 9.83 -4.19 12.26
CA THR A 91 11.02 -4.89 11.76
C THR A 91 10.65 -6.17 11.02
N HIS A 92 9.70 -6.94 11.56
CA HIS A 92 9.20 -8.15 10.92
C HIS A 92 8.50 -7.85 9.60
N VAL A 93 7.62 -6.84 9.56
CA VAL A 93 6.95 -6.41 8.33
C VAL A 93 7.96 -5.92 7.29
N GLN A 94 9.02 -5.19 7.70
CA GLN A 94 10.09 -4.77 6.78
C GLN A 94 10.77 -5.95 6.11
N ALA A 95 11.12 -6.99 6.89
CA ALA A 95 11.75 -8.19 6.37
C ALA A 95 10.85 -8.88 5.33
N LEU A 96 9.56 -9.06 5.66
CA LEU A 96 8.58 -9.65 4.74
C LEU A 96 8.42 -8.86 3.43
N VAL A 97 8.38 -7.53 3.51
CA VAL A 97 8.30 -6.65 2.34
C VAL A 97 9.57 -6.76 1.49
N SER A 98 10.75 -6.75 2.13
CA SER A 98 12.03 -6.90 1.44
C SER A 98 12.12 -8.24 0.71
N ASP A 99 11.71 -9.34 1.37
CA ASP A 99 11.70 -10.67 0.79
C ASP A 99 10.72 -10.78 -0.40
N ALA A 100 9.54 -10.16 -0.27
CA ALA A 100 8.56 -10.12 -1.36
C ALA A 100 9.07 -9.33 -2.57
N ILE A 101 9.75 -8.19 -2.34
CA ILE A 101 10.35 -7.38 -3.41
C ILE A 101 11.48 -8.16 -4.11
N ALA A 102 12.34 -8.86 -3.35
CA ALA A 102 13.40 -9.69 -3.91
C ALA A 102 12.88 -10.81 -4.83
N ASN A 103 11.62 -11.22 -4.66
CA ASN A 103 10.94 -12.23 -5.46
C ASN A 103 9.85 -11.64 -6.38
N SER A 104 9.83 -10.31 -6.57
CA SER A 104 8.77 -9.61 -7.30
C SER A 104 8.70 -9.91 -8.79
N ALA A 105 9.72 -10.55 -9.35
CA ALA A 105 9.71 -11.05 -10.74
C ALA A 105 8.67 -12.17 -10.95
N TYR A 106 8.22 -12.84 -9.88
CA TYR A 106 7.21 -13.87 -9.97
C TYR A 106 5.79 -13.25 -10.07
N PRO A 107 5.06 -13.44 -11.18
CA PRO A 107 3.79 -12.75 -11.42
C PRO A 107 2.68 -13.17 -10.45
N PHE A 108 1.87 -12.20 -10.00
CA PHE A 108 0.68 -12.48 -9.17
C PHE A 108 -0.26 -13.53 -9.80
N SER A 109 -0.46 -13.48 -11.12
CA SER A 109 -1.31 -14.43 -11.83
C SER A 109 -0.82 -15.88 -11.74
N TRP A 110 0.50 -16.07 -11.68
CA TRP A 110 1.11 -17.39 -11.48
C TRP A 110 0.97 -17.84 -10.04
N MET A 111 1.08 -16.93 -9.07
CA MET A 111 0.82 -17.23 -7.66
C MET A 111 -0.58 -17.77 -7.45
N VAL A 112 -1.60 -17.13 -8.05
CA VAL A 112 -3.00 -17.59 -7.99
C VAL A 112 -3.15 -18.99 -8.58
N ARG A 113 -2.50 -19.25 -9.73
CA ARG A 113 -2.52 -20.55 -10.41
C ARG A 113 -1.87 -21.64 -9.56
N ASP A 114 -0.66 -21.38 -9.07
CA ASP A 114 0.17 -22.38 -8.39
C ASP A 114 -0.31 -22.66 -6.96
N ALA A 115 -0.90 -21.67 -6.29
CA ALA A 115 -1.60 -21.83 -5.02
C ALA A 115 -2.97 -22.53 -5.16
N ARG A 116 -3.43 -22.80 -6.40
CA ARG A 116 -4.73 -23.43 -6.72
C ARG A 116 -5.92 -22.73 -6.07
N LEU A 117 -5.88 -21.41 -5.99
CA LEU A 117 -6.93 -20.62 -5.38
C LEU A 117 -8.11 -20.44 -6.33
N TYR A 118 -9.32 -20.62 -5.81
CA TYR A 118 -10.54 -20.42 -6.58
C TYR A 118 -10.75 -18.93 -6.87
N ARG A 119 -11.20 -18.62 -8.10
CA ARG A 119 -11.51 -17.24 -8.51
C ARG A 119 -13.00 -17.01 -8.38
N GLU A 120 -13.37 -16.15 -7.46
CA GLU A 120 -14.74 -15.62 -7.35
C GLU A 120 -14.84 -14.32 -8.16
N ALA A 121 -15.89 -14.18 -8.95
CA ALA A 121 -16.14 -12.93 -9.67
C ALA A 121 -16.32 -11.79 -8.66
N GLY A 122 -15.61 -10.68 -8.88
CA GLY A 122 -15.69 -9.51 -7.99
C GLY A 122 -14.81 -9.58 -6.73
N ARG A 123 -14.01 -10.63 -6.53
CA ARG A 123 -13.06 -10.72 -5.41
C ARG A 123 -11.66 -11.07 -5.88
N SER A 124 -10.67 -10.37 -5.32
CA SER A 124 -9.27 -10.74 -5.52
C SER A 124 -8.96 -12.06 -4.78
N PRO A 125 -8.27 -13.01 -5.42
CA PRO A 125 -8.16 -14.39 -4.93
C PRO A 125 -7.20 -14.59 -3.74
N ILE A 126 -6.28 -13.65 -3.48
CA ILE A 126 -5.27 -13.79 -2.40
C ILE A 126 -5.50 -12.80 -1.26
N PHE A 127 -5.89 -11.57 -1.59
CA PHE A 127 -6.12 -10.51 -0.61
C PHE A 127 -7.26 -9.62 -1.09
N GLN A 128 -8.06 -9.14 -0.15
CA GLN A 128 -9.17 -8.22 -0.41
C GLN A 128 -8.88 -6.81 0.14
N VAL A 129 -7.72 -6.64 0.78
CA VAL A 129 -7.26 -5.37 1.33
C VAL A 129 -5.92 -4.99 0.72
N MET A 130 -5.81 -3.75 0.25
CA MET A 130 -4.59 -3.20 -0.36
C MET A 130 -4.02 -2.05 0.46
N PHE A 131 -2.70 -1.92 0.44
CA PHE A 131 -1.98 -0.73 0.89
C PHE A 131 -1.10 -0.22 -0.26
N ASN A 132 -1.15 1.08 -0.55
CA ASN A 132 -0.30 1.71 -1.54
C ASN A 132 0.25 3.03 -1.00
N MET A 133 1.57 3.21 -1.05
CA MET A 133 2.20 4.49 -0.75
C MET A 133 2.83 5.04 -2.02
N TYR A 134 2.33 6.19 -2.49
CA TYR A 134 2.90 6.88 -3.65
C TYR A 134 4.27 7.45 -3.29
N SER A 135 5.25 7.20 -4.17
CA SER A 135 6.62 7.71 -4.03
C SER A 135 6.93 8.81 -5.05
N GLU A 136 5.92 9.28 -5.80
CA GLU A 136 6.14 10.28 -6.84
C GLU A 136 6.47 11.64 -6.22
N PRO A 137 7.53 12.32 -6.69
CA PRO A 137 7.66 13.75 -6.47
C PRO A 137 6.42 14.43 -7.04
N GLN A 138 5.92 15.49 -6.41
CA GLN A 138 5.02 16.43 -7.10
C GLN A 138 5.60 16.67 -8.49
N GLU A 139 4.83 16.37 -9.55
CA GLU A 139 5.26 16.73 -10.90
C GLU A 139 5.63 18.21 -10.86
N PRO A 140 6.78 18.61 -11.45
CA PRO A 140 7.08 20.01 -11.57
C PRO A 140 5.90 20.65 -12.30
N THR A 141 5.18 21.55 -11.61
CA THR A 141 4.34 22.56 -12.26
C THR A 141 5.26 23.33 -13.19
N ALA A 142 5.40 22.83 -14.42
CA ALA A 142 6.13 23.52 -15.44
C ALA A 142 5.39 24.83 -15.66
N GLU A 143 6.07 25.96 -15.45
CA GLU A 143 5.65 27.25 -16.03
C GLU A 143 5.48 27.03 -17.53
N ARG A 144 4.25 26.79 -17.94
CA ARG A 144 3.75 26.99 -19.29
C ARG A 144 2.68 28.07 -19.17
N ASP A 145 2.34 28.76 -20.25
CA ASP A 145 1.23 29.73 -20.33
C ASP A 145 -0.16 29.14 -19.96
N LEU A 146 -0.21 27.97 -19.32
CA LEU A 146 -1.35 27.18 -18.92
C LEU A 146 -1.09 26.57 -17.54
N ASP A 147 -1.93 26.92 -16.57
CA ASP A 147 -1.99 26.25 -15.27
C ASP A 147 -2.59 24.84 -15.45
N LEU A 148 -1.72 23.83 -15.51
CA LEU A 148 -2.13 22.43 -15.48
C LEU A 148 -2.23 21.97 -14.03
N THR A 149 -3.42 21.57 -13.62
CA THR A 149 -3.65 20.94 -12.31
C THR A 149 -4.11 19.50 -12.53
N PHE A 150 -3.35 18.54 -11.98
CA PHE A 150 -3.82 17.16 -11.88
C PHE A 150 -4.95 17.13 -10.85
N ARG A 151 -6.16 16.78 -11.30
CA ARG A 151 -7.25 16.38 -10.41
C ARG A 151 -7.38 14.88 -10.49
N GLU A 152 -7.20 14.22 -9.36
CA GLU A 152 -7.54 12.81 -9.23
C GLU A 152 -9.03 12.65 -9.58
N TYR A 153 -9.31 11.82 -10.59
CA TYR A 153 -10.68 11.53 -10.98
C TYR A 153 -11.19 10.41 -10.08
N ASP A 154 -12.04 10.74 -9.13
CA ASP A 154 -12.75 9.71 -8.35
C ASP A 154 -13.63 8.92 -9.33
N THR A 155 -13.19 7.70 -9.63
CA THR A 155 -13.91 6.83 -10.55
C THR A 155 -15.22 6.31 -9.95
N GLY A 156 -15.45 6.45 -8.63
CA GLY A 156 -16.59 5.87 -7.92
C GLY A 156 -16.54 4.33 -7.83
N TYR A 157 -15.40 3.73 -8.20
CA TYR A 157 -15.16 2.29 -8.18
C TYR A 157 -13.90 1.97 -7.38
N VAL A 158 -14.01 0.97 -6.50
CA VAL A 158 -12.87 0.36 -5.81
C VAL A 158 -12.60 -1.03 -6.38
N LYS A 159 -11.32 -1.40 -6.45
CA LYS A 159 -10.86 -2.72 -6.95
C LYS A 159 -10.76 -3.78 -5.85
N PHE A 160 -10.71 -3.33 -4.61
CA PHE A 160 -10.57 -4.14 -3.40
C PHE A 160 -11.62 -3.69 -2.40
N ASP A 161 -11.98 -4.56 -1.45
CA ASP A 161 -12.97 -4.26 -0.42
C ASP A 161 -12.55 -3.03 0.39
N LEU A 162 -11.26 -2.93 0.70
CA LEU A 162 -10.63 -1.79 1.37
C LEU A 162 -9.25 -1.50 0.79
N THR A 163 -8.93 -0.23 0.59
CA THR A 163 -7.59 0.22 0.21
C THR A 163 -7.18 1.42 1.06
N LEU A 164 -5.98 1.34 1.64
CA LEU A 164 -5.33 2.50 2.25
C LEU A 164 -4.28 3.05 1.28
N TYR A 165 -4.51 4.26 0.80
CA TYR A 165 -3.53 5.07 0.09
C TYR A 165 -2.80 5.96 1.08
N ALA A 166 -1.50 6.14 0.86
CA ALA A 166 -0.65 7.07 1.58
C ALA A 166 0.19 7.89 0.61
N GLN A 167 0.40 9.16 0.91
CA GLN A 167 1.29 10.03 0.16
C GLN A 167 2.03 10.93 1.13
N ASP A 168 3.36 10.99 1.01
CA ASP A 168 4.16 11.98 1.72
C ASP A 168 4.14 13.28 0.91
N GLN A 169 3.51 14.32 1.45
CA GLN A 169 3.35 15.63 0.80
C GLN A 169 4.37 16.67 1.31
N GLY A 170 5.44 16.22 1.96
CA GLY A 170 6.46 17.10 2.53
C GLY A 170 6.12 17.47 3.97
N ASP A 171 5.14 18.35 4.17
CA ASP A 171 4.77 18.81 5.52
C ASP A 171 3.98 17.72 6.25
N GLU A 172 3.03 17.09 5.56
CA GLU A 172 2.20 16.02 6.10
C GLU A 172 2.22 14.73 5.26
N ILE A 173 1.87 13.62 5.90
CA ILE A 173 1.51 12.38 5.25
C ILE A 173 -0.01 12.34 5.15
N ALA A 174 -0.51 12.47 3.92
CA ALA A 174 -1.93 12.33 3.62
C ALA A 174 -2.29 10.85 3.49
N LEU A 175 -3.37 10.42 4.15
CA LEU A 175 -3.94 9.10 3.97
C LEU A 175 -5.34 9.21 3.36
N GLN A 176 -5.69 8.22 2.56
CA GLN A 176 -7.04 8.08 2.01
C GLN A 176 -7.48 6.62 2.09
N LEU A 177 -8.61 6.38 2.73
CA LEU A 177 -9.26 5.08 2.78
C LEU A 177 -10.31 5.01 1.69
N ALA A 178 -10.12 4.16 0.69
CA ALA A 178 -11.11 3.85 -0.32
C ALA A 178 -11.75 2.49 -0.02
N TYR A 179 -13.07 2.40 -0.04
CA TYR A 179 -13.80 1.21 0.39
C TYR A 179 -15.01 0.91 -0.49
N ALA A 180 -15.43 -0.37 -0.49
CA ALA A 180 -16.64 -0.80 -1.17
C ALA A 180 -17.88 -0.46 -0.33
N GLU A 181 -18.78 0.37 -0.87
CA GLU A 181 -20.02 0.78 -0.18
C GLU A 181 -21.00 -0.39 0.05
N ASP A 182 -20.83 -1.48 -0.69
CA ASP A 182 -21.61 -2.70 -0.50
C ASP A 182 -21.20 -3.45 0.78
N ILE A 183 -20.09 -3.04 1.42
CA ILE A 183 -19.48 -3.66 2.62
C ILE A 183 -19.36 -2.66 3.78
N PHE A 184 -18.98 -1.41 3.48
CA PHE A 184 -18.69 -0.36 4.47
C PHE A 184 -19.62 0.85 4.30
N SER A 185 -19.96 1.50 5.40
CA SER A 185 -20.87 2.66 5.48
C SER A 185 -20.16 3.92 5.97
#